data_AF-A0A1A8U6E0-F1
#
_entry.id   AF-A0A1A8U6E0-F1
#
_cell.length_a   1.000
_cell.length_b   1.000
_cell.length_c   1.000
_cell.angle_alpha   90.00
_cell.angle_beta   90.00
_cell.angle_gamma   90.00
#
_symmetry.space_group_name_H-M   'P 1'
#
loop_
_entity.id
_entity.type
_entity.pdbx_description
1 polymer ?
#
loop_
_entity_poly.entity_id
_entity_poly.type
_entity_poly.pdbx_seq_one_letter_code
_entity_poly.pdbx_strand_id
1 'polypeptide(L)' 'QCVKTRTGVNLSLISEVREYEPHPYCSKHEVIVILKDKSSRCLDPESNFTKAILRTVQAAHGQSQPPSEGFEFFA' A
#
# COMPACT_ATOMS: atom_id res chain seq x y z
N GLN A 1 8.25 1.33 -7.84
CA GLN A 1 7.86 -0.06 -8.14
C GLN A 1 8.64 -1.00 -7.23
N CYS A 2 7.93 -1.78 -6.44
CA CYS A 2 8.43 -2.81 -5.54
C CYS A 2 8.85 -4.06 -6.33
N VAL A 3 10.16 -4.34 -6.34
CA VAL A 3 10.71 -5.53 -7.02
C VAL A 3 10.67 -6.77 -6.12
N LYS A 4 10.65 -6.59 -4.80
CA LYS A 4 10.59 -7.65 -3.80
C LYS A 4 9.64 -7.27 -2.67
N THR A 5 8.66 -8.12 -2.43
CA THR A 5 7.76 -8.02 -1.29
C THR A 5 8.39 -8.70 -0.08
N ARG A 6 8.20 -8.11 1.11
CA ARG A 6 8.65 -8.68 2.39
C ARG A 6 7.42 -9.22 3.13
N THR A 7 7.57 -10.38 3.77
CA THR A 7 6.47 -11.14 4.37
C THR A 7 6.01 -10.63 5.74
N GLY A 8 6.67 -9.64 6.35
CA GLY A 8 6.24 -9.15 7.66
C GLY A 8 6.91 -7.84 8.11
N VAL A 9 6.12 -6.98 8.74
CA VAL A 9 6.55 -5.77 9.47
C VAL A 9 5.77 -5.69 10.78
N ASN A 10 6.28 -5.03 11.82
CA ASN A 10 5.46 -4.86 13.03
C ASN A 10 4.44 -3.73 12.84
N LEU A 11 3.15 -4.02 13.07
CA LEU A 11 2.04 -3.06 13.01
C LEU A 11 2.31 -1.80 13.84
N SER A 12 2.86 -1.95 15.04
CA SER A 12 3.16 -0.82 15.95
C SER A 12 4.22 0.15 15.44
N LEU A 13 5.03 -0.29 14.47
CA LEU A 13 6.05 0.50 13.81
C LEU A 13 5.52 1.19 12.55
N ILE A 14 4.34 0.82 12.05
CA ILE A 14 3.73 1.44 10.87
C ILE A 14 3.24 2.83 11.25
N SER A 15 3.66 3.81 10.46
CA SER A 15 3.22 5.19 10.54
C SER A 15 2.16 5.51 9.49
N GLU A 16 2.32 4.99 8.28
CA GLU A 16 1.42 5.24 7.15
C GLU A 16 1.43 4.02 6.21
N VAL A 17 0.33 3.80 5.49
CA VAL A 17 0.20 2.74 4.50
C VAL A 17 -0.28 3.36 3.20
N ARG A 18 0.41 3.03 2.11
CA ARG A 18 0.09 3.46 0.75
C ARG A 18 -0.24 2.24 -0.09
N GLU A 19 -1.42 2.24 -0.64
CA GLU A 19 -1.90 1.22 -1.57
C GLU A 19 -1.86 1.80 -2.98
N TYR A 20 -1.26 1.06 -3.91
CA TYR A 20 -1.16 1.42 -5.32
C TYR A 20 -1.90 0.38 -6.13
N GLU A 21 -3.09 0.75 -6.60
CA GLU A 21 -3.88 -0.11 -7.47
C GLU A 21 -3.22 -0.32 -8.84
N PRO A 22 -3.45 -1.50 -9.46
CA PRO A 22 -2.93 -1.82 -10.77
C PRO A 22 -3.50 -0.83 -11.81
N HIS A 23 -2.61 -0.04 -12.38
CA HIS A 23 -2.94 0.90 -13.46
C HIS A 23 -2.73 0.25 -14.84
N PRO A 24 -3.35 0.78 -15.90
CA PRO A 24 -3.11 0.30 -17.28
C PRO A 24 -1.62 0.35 -17.67
N TYR A 25 -0.86 1.30 -17.12
CA TYR A 25 0.59 1.41 -17.30
C TYR A 25 1.41 0.52 -16.34
N CYS A 26 0.81 0.04 -15.25
CA CYS A 26 1.48 -0.79 -14.26
C CYS A 26 0.46 -1.75 -13.62
N SER A 27 0.30 -2.94 -14.19
CA SER A 27 -0.72 -3.92 -13.76
C SER A 27 -0.42 -4.60 -12.42
N LYS A 28 0.53 -4.08 -11.64
CA LYS A 28 0.93 -4.65 -10.35
C LYS A 28 0.26 -3.86 -9.23
N HIS A 29 -0.52 -4.57 -8.44
CA HIS A 29 -0.95 -4.05 -7.14
C HIS A 29 0.28 -4.01 -6.21
N GLU A 30 0.57 -2.86 -5.62
CA GLU A 30 1.67 -2.71 -4.67
C GLU A 30 1.17 -2.08 -3.36
N VAL A 31 1.55 -2.65 -2.23
CA VAL A 31 1.28 -2.06 -0.91
C VAL A 31 2.61 -1.67 -0.27
N ILE A 32 2.74 -0.39 0.07
CA ILE A 32 3.96 0.18 0.66
C ILE A 32 3.61 0.74 2.03
N VAL A 33 4.29 0.27 3.07
CA VAL A 33 4.14 0.78 4.42
C VAL A 33 5.32 1.66 4.77
N ILE A 34 5.04 2.81 5.36
CA ILE A 34 6.03 3.74 5.88
C ILE A 34 6.09 3.51 7.38
N LEU A 35 7.26 3.14 7.87
CA LEU A 35 7.51 2.94 9.29
C LEU A 35 7.80 4.28 9.96
N LYS A 36 7.63 4.35 11.29
CA LYS A 36 7.98 5.53 12.11
C LYS A 36 9.44 5.95 11.97
N ASP A 37 10.30 5.00 11.61
CA ASP A 37 11.71 5.20 11.29
C ASP A 37 11.94 5.86 9.91
N LYS A 38 10.87 6.34 9.26
CA LYS A 38 10.84 6.88 7.88
C LYS A 38 11.26 5.88 6.80
N SER A 39 11.46 4.62 7.17
CA SER A 39 11.78 3.56 6.22
C SER A 39 10.52 3.02 5.55
N SER A 40 10.53 2.95 4.22
CA SER A 40 9.45 2.36 3.44
C SER A 40 9.69 0.86 3.20
N ARG A 41 8.66 0.04 3.34
CA ARG A 41 8.70 -1.40 3.07
C ARG A 41 7.58 -1.81 2.13
N CYS A 42 7.94 -2.59 1.13
CA CYS A 42 7.02 -3.24 0.22
C CYS A 42 6.44 -4.48 0.88
N LEU A 43 5.12 -4.56 0.92
CA LEU A 43 4.38 -5.73 1.38
C LEU A 43 3.70 -6.42 0.21
N ASP A 44 3.39 -7.69 0.44
CA ASP A 44 2.75 -8.54 -0.56
C ASP A 44 1.22 -8.40 -0.48
N PRO A 45 0.53 -7.83 -1.47
CA PRO A 45 -0.92 -7.60 -1.39
C PRO A 45 -1.74 -8.89 -1.29
N GLU A 46 -1.20 -10.02 -1.77
CA GLU A 46 -1.90 -11.30 -1.73
C GLU A 46 -1.80 -11.98 -0.36
N SER A 47 -0.74 -11.67 0.40
CA SER A 47 -0.51 -12.20 1.74
C SER A 47 -1.60 -11.80 2.73
N ASN A 48 -2.03 -12.77 3.54
CA ASN A 48 -3.00 -12.56 4.62
C ASN A 48 -2.52 -11.48 5.61
N PHE A 49 -1.21 -11.38 5.79
CA PHE A 49 -0.58 -10.38 6.64
C PHE A 49 -0.89 -8.94 6.20
N THR A 50 -0.75 -8.64 4.90
CA THR A 50 -1.02 -7.32 4.34
C THR A 50 -2.50 -6.96 4.42
N LYS A 51 -3.38 -7.94 4.17
CA LYS A 51 -4.84 -7.78 4.34
C LYS A 51 -5.20 -7.46 5.78
N ALA A 52 -4.54 -8.10 6.76
CA ALA A 52 -4.73 -7.80 8.17
C ALA A 52 -4.24 -6.39 8.52
N ILE A 53 -3.09 -5.95 7.98
CA ILE A 53 -2.61 -4.58 8.15
C ILE A 53 -3.61 -3.58 7.59
N LEU A 54 -4.05 -3.75 6.35
CA LEU A 54 -4.99 -2.85 5.71
C LEU A 54 -6.27 -2.71 6.54
N ARG A 55 -6.83 -3.82 7.02
CA ARG A 55 -8.00 -3.79 7.93
C ARG A 55 -7.73 -3.04 9.24
N THR A 56 -6.57 -3.26 9.85
CA THR A 56 -6.23 -2.65 11.14
C THR A 56 -5.92 -1.16 11.01
N VAL A 57 -5.21 -0.78 9.95
CA VAL A 57 -4.83 0.61 9.68
C VAL A 57 -6.02 1.41 9.16
N GLN A 58 -6.86 0.86 8.26
CA GLN A 58 -8.11 1.49 7.82
C GLN A 58 -9.06 1.73 9.00
N ALA A 59 -9.08 0.85 10.00
CA ALA A 59 -9.87 1.04 11.21
C ALA A 59 -9.29 2.11 12.17
N ALA A 60 -7.97 2.30 12.18
CA ALA A 60 -7.29 3.24 13.08
C ALA A 60 -7.13 4.65 12.48
N HIS A 61 -6.94 4.75 11.17
CA HIS A 61 -6.77 5.98 10.43
C HIS A 61 -7.59 5.90 9.14
N GLY A 62 -8.73 6.59 9.14
CA GLY A 62 -9.49 6.79 7.90
C GLY A 62 -8.63 7.53 6.88
N GLN A 63 -8.29 6.81 5.80
CA GLN A 63 -7.79 7.26 4.50
C GLN A 63 -6.29 7.57 4.32
N SER A 64 -5.74 7.08 3.21
CA SER A 64 -5.14 7.92 2.16
C SER A 64 -4.76 7.10 0.93
N GLN A 65 -5.77 6.71 0.15
CA GLN A 65 -5.57 6.74 -1.29
C GLN A 65 -5.97 8.18 -1.70
N PRO A 66 -5.05 9.06 -2.12
CA PRO A 66 -5.48 10.17 -2.96
C PRO A 66 -6.16 9.53 -4.19
N PRO A 67 -7.31 10.03 -4.65
CA PRO A 67 -7.86 9.57 -5.92
C PRO A 67 -6.76 9.77 -6.96
N SER A 68 -6.14 8.69 -7.41
CA SER A 68 -5.34 8.70 -8.61
C SER A 68 -6.29 9.14 -9.70
N GLU A 69 -6.11 10.39 -10.13
CA GLU A 69 -6.93 11.08 -11.11
C GLU A 69 -7.30 10.14 -12.24
N GLY A 70 -8.60 10.18 -12.60
CA GLY A 70 -9.04 9.70 -13.88
C GLY A 70 -8.25 10.42 -14.96
N PHE A 71 -7.26 9.73 -15.53
CA PHE A 71 -6.74 10.07 -16.84
C PHE A 71 -7.75 9.55 -17.87
N GLU A 72 -8.89 10.25 -17.95
CA GLU A 72 -9.63 10.38 -19.20
C GLU A 72 -8.74 11.16 -20.17
N PHE A 73 -8.18 10.49 -21.17
CA PHE A 73 -7.64 11.09 -22.40
C PHE A 73 -7.29 9.92 -23.34
N PHE A 74 -7.94 9.65 -24.46
CA PHE A 74 -8.63 10.49 -25.43
C PHE A 74 -9.77 9.68 -26.11
N ALA A 75 -10.84 10.39 -26.46
CA ALA A 75 -11.76 10.06 -27.55
C ALA A 75 -11.07 10.21 -28.92
#